data_AF-A0A8T9C6K9-F1
#
_entry.id   AF-A0A8T9C6K9-F1
#
_cell.length_a   1.000
_cell.length_b   1.000
_cell.length_c   1.000
_cell.angle_alpha   90.00
_cell.angle_beta   90.00
_cell.angle_gamma   90.00
#
_symmetry.space_group_name_H-M   'P 1'
#
loop_
_entity.id
_entity.type
_entity.pdbx_description
1 polymer ?
#
loop_
_entity_poly.entity_id
_entity_poly.type
_entity_poly.pdbx_seq_one_letter_code
_entity_poly.pdbx_strand_id
1 'polypeptide(L)'
;MRLSEYVNIFPENPGWLYGYSPFREIQLLIDGSLAGVSWPFPLLFTGGVDPGLWRPIVGIGAYDLPALEIDIGPWLPFLCDGNSHTFELKVVGFDSGAAGKIGTVGQNWYVTGAVFIWLDENSNQTTGTELKSTTPLLSFDFQPQVTSSNGTNSTFYFQLLAQRTLSLSSTIYTSSGAKNNIQNMTVSAYNQSLSMNSQGSFSDSSSLLTSYSYPINLYSAYVIAPSSSTLSSVFTLIDRSFVMKGRDILSYLTGTSTEEALQTRQLGSSMYYWNETIVEGTVADTGVTEQWLSYSGNPGFEDGPKNFSRHSREVNNSLVLDKEDWRVMAVPNTIPLPFVDGEPVV
;
A
#
# COMPACT_ATOMS: atom_id res chain seq x y z
N MET A 1 -7.72 11.61 -2.64
CA MET A 1 -8.88 11.25 -1.79
C MET A 1 -9.10 12.35 -0.77
N ARG A 2 -10.35 12.70 -0.46
CA ARG A 2 -10.70 13.63 0.62
C ARG A 2 -11.02 12.85 1.89
N LEU A 3 -11.03 13.56 3.00
CA LEU A 3 -11.60 13.11 4.26
C LEU A 3 -13.13 13.30 4.21
N SER A 4 -13.88 12.37 4.82
CA SER A 4 -15.36 12.34 4.73
C SER A 4 -15.99 13.64 5.20
N GLU A 5 -15.45 14.23 6.25
CA GLU A 5 -15.87 15.48 6.85
C GLU A 5 -15.51 16.74 6.03
N TYR A 6 -14.61 16.60 5.03
CA TYR A 6 -14.18 17.70 4.14
C TYR A 6 -14.67 17.55 2.69
N VAL A 7 -15.57 16.60 2.41
CA VAL A 7 -16.12 16.38 1.06
C VAL A 7 -16.76 17.66 0.50
N ASN A 8 -17.46 18.41 1.36
CA ASN A 8 -18.20 19.62 1.01
C ASN A 8 -17.40 20.93 1.15
N ILE A 9 -16.08 20.86 1.36
CA ILE A 9 -15.25 22.06 1.56
C ILE A 9 -15.23 22.98 0.32
N PHE A 10 -15.45 22.40 -0.86
CA PHE A 10 -15.64 23.09 -2.15
C PHE A 10 -16.95 22.61 -2.79
N PRO A 11 -18.11 23.20 -2.42
CA PRO A 11 -19.43 22.70 -2.80
C PRO A 11 -19.76 22.85 -4.30
N GLU A 12 -19.04 23.74 -5.00
CA GLU A 12 -19.20 23.94 -6.46
C GLU A 12 -18.48 22.87 -7.29
N ASN A 13 -17.61 22.06 -6.68
CA ASN A 13 -16.88 21.01 -7.36
C ASN A 13 -17.76 19.75 -7.40
N PRO A 14 -18.06 19.15 -8.57
CA PRO A 14 -19.18 18.21 -8.76
C PRO A 14 -19.13 16.83 -8.03
N GLY A 15 -18.44 16.70 -6.89
CA GLY A 15 -18.50 15.52 -6.02
C GLY A 15 -17.53 14.40 -6.39
N TRP A 16 -16.53 14.68 -7.22
CA TRP A 16 -15.69 13.65 -7.87
C TRP A 16 -14.54 13.16 -7.00
N LEU A 17 -14.27 13.87 -5.90
CA LEU A 17 -13.31 13.43 -4.88
C LEU A 17 -14.06 12.82 -3.70
N TYR A 18 -14.10 11.49 -3.70
CA TYR A 18 -14.69 10.70 -2.63
C TYR A 18 -13.99 10.94 -1.29
N GLY A 19 -14.78 10.82 -0.20
CA GLY A 19 -14.32 10.90 1.19
C GLY A 19 -13.51 9.67 1.64
N TYR A 20 -13.52 9.41 2.95
CA TYR A 20 -12.95 8.22 3.61
C TYR A 20 -11.43 8.17 3.80
N SER A 21 -10.70 9.29 3.70
CA SER A 21 -9.25 9.37 3.94
C SER A 21 -8.40 8.58 2.93
N PRO A 22 -7.12 8.94 2.69
CA PRO A 22 -6.16 8.07 2.02
C PRO A 22 -5.66 6.89 2.87
N PHE A 23 -5.86 6.89 4.19
CA PHE A 23 -5.35 5.85 5.08
C PHE A 23 -6.21 4.58 5.08
N ARG A 24 -5.58 3.40 4.99
CA ARG A 24 -6.23 2.09 5.08
C ARG A 24 -5.44 1.17 5.99
N GLU A 25 -6.13 0.52 6.91
CA GLU A 25 -5.58 -0.59 7.70
C GLU A 25 -6.45 -1.84 7.49
N ILE A 26 -5.80 -2.96 7.19
CA ILE A 26 -6.44 -4.26 7.11
C ILE A 26 -6.11 -5.00 8.39
N GLN A 27 -7.13 -5.46 9.11
CA GLN A 27 -7.01 -6.13 10.40
C GLN A 27 -7.43 -7.59 10.26
N LEU A 28 -6.65 -8.49 10.86
CA LEU A 28 -7.06 -9.85 11.12
C LEU A 28 -7.41 -9.98 12.60
N LEU A 29 -8.62 -10.48 12.87
CA LEU A 29 -9.05 -10.84 14.21
C LEU A 29 -9.24 -12.36 14.29
N ILE A 30 -8.77 -12.96 15.38
CA ILE A 30 -9.00 -14.35 15.74
C ILE A 30 -9.86 -14.34 17.01
N ASP A 31 -11.04 -14.96 16.94
CA ASP A 31 -12.02 -15.01 18.03
C ASP A 31 -12.32 -13.61 18.63
N GLY A 32 -12.43 -12.61 17.76
CA GLY A 32 -12.71 -11.22 18.13
C GLY A 32 -11.52 -10.42 18.68
N SER A 33 -10.34 -11.04 18.81
CA SER A 33 -9.11 -10.41 19.27
C SER A 33 -8.17 -10.10 18.12
N LEU A 34 -7.50 -8.94 18.14
CA LEU A 34 -6.62 -8.54 17.04
C LEU A 34 -5.38 -9.45 16.97
N ALA A 35 -5.24 -10.17 15.86
CA ALA A 35 -4.14 -11.07 15.59
C ALA A 35 -3.00 -10.39 14.81
N GLY A 36 -3.33 -9.43 13.94
CA GLY A 36 -2.34 -8.66 13.21
C GLY A 36 -2.99 -7.62 12.31
N VAL A 37 -2.18 -6.73 11.73
CA VAL A 37 -2.66 -5.78 10.71
C VAL A 37 -1.69 -5.71 9.55
N SER A 38 -2.13 -5.11 8.44
CA SER A 38 -1.26 -4.77 7.33
C SER A 38 -1.72 -3.47 6.67
N TRP A 39 -0.76 -2.65 6.25
CA TRP A 39 -1.01 -1.39 5.56
C TRP A 39 -0.59 -1.56 4.09
N PRO A 40 -1.57 -1.65 3.17
CA PRO A 40 -1.31 -2.06 1.80
C PRO A 40 -0.52 -1.01 1.03
N PHE A 41 0.25 -1.47 0.04
CA PHE A 41 0.81 -0.60 -0.98
C PHE A 41 -0.32 0.15 -1.70
N PRO A 42 -0.26 1.49 -1.86
CA PRO A 42 -1.28 2.27 -2.57
C PRO A 42 -1.23 1.96 -4.06
N LEU A 43 -1.90 0.89 -4.44
CA LEU A 43 -1.98 0.45 -5.82
C LEU A 43 -2.80 1.43 -6.66
N LEU A 44 -2.26 1.77 -7.84
CA LEU A 44 -2.96 2.53 -8.86
C LEU A 44 -3.18 1.60 -10.05
N PHE A 45 -4.42 1.18 -10.26
CA PHE A 45 -4.81 0.35 -11.40
C PHE A 45 -4.75 1.14 -12.71
N THR A 46 -4.75 0.42 -13.83
CA THR A 46 -4.84 1.02 -15.17
C THR A 46 -6.09 1.89 -15.28
N GLY A 47 -5.90 3.17 -15.58
CA GLY A 47 -6.97 4.18 -15.63
C GLY A 47 -7.08 5.06 -14.37
N GLY A 48 -6.47 4.66 -13.26
CA GLY A 48 -6.57 5.38 -11.99
C GLY A 48 -5.88 6.74 -12.02
N VAL A 49 -6.52 7.77 -11.47
CA VAL A 49 -6.11 9.19 -11.50
C VAL A 49 -6.12 9.78 -12.92
N ASP A 50 -5.41 9.16 -13.85
CA ASP A 50 -5.24 9.62 -15.22
C ASP A 50 -4.99 8.42 -16.15
N PRO A 51 -5.87 8.14 -17.12
CA PRO A 51 -5.72 7.02 -18.03
C PRO A 51 -4.47 7.06 -18.91
N GLY A 52 -3.91 8.24 -19.18
CA GLY A 52 -2.72 8.37 -20.03
C GLY A 52 -1.42 7.90 -19.36
N LEU A 53 -1.40 7.74 -18.03
CA LEU A 53 -0.22 7.25 -17.29
C LEU A 53 0.08 5.77 -17.48
N TRP A 54 -0.89 4.95 -17.91
CA TRP A 54 -0.82 3.49 -17.73
C TRP A 54 -0.68 2.71 -19.03
N ARG A 55 -0.01 3.28 -20.05
CA ARG A 55 0.10 2.71 -21.39
C ARG A 55 1.49 2.92 -22.00
N PRO A 56 2.23 1.87 -22.42
CA PRO A 56 2.02 0.45 -22.14
C PRO A 56 2.51 0.02 -20.74
N ILE A 57 3.19 0.89 -19.99
CA ILE A 57 3.68 0.57 -18.64
C ILE A 57 2.55 0.80 -17.64
N VAL A 58 2.10 -0.27 -16.98
CA VAL A 58 1.05 -0.19 -15.96
C VAL A 58 1.61 0.17 -14.58
N GLY A 59 0.75 0.52 -13.63
CA GLY A 59 1.17 0.76 -12.26
C GLY A 59 1.93 -0.43 -11.66
N ILE A 60 3.00 -0.17 -10.89
CA ILE A 60 3.65 -1.16 -10.00
C ILE A 60 2.59 -2.05 -9.33
N GLY A 61 2.72 -3.38 -9.49
CA GLY A 61 1.84 -4.39 -8.89
C GLY A 61 0.46 -4.56 -9.55
N ALA A 62 0.14 -3.86 -10.65
CA ALA A 62 -1.21 -3.89 -11.23
C ALA A 62 -1.63 -5.26 -11.80
N TYR A 63 -0.66 -6.08 -12.23
CA TYR A 63 -0.91 -7.46 -12.68
C TYR A 63 -0.54 -8.53 -11.66
N ASP A 64 0.17 -8.16 -10.60
CA ASP A 64 0.61 -9.05 -9.54
C ASP A 64 0.37 -8.34 -8.21
N LEU A 65 -0.86 -8.48 -7.72
CA LEU A 65 -1.31 -7.83 -6.50
C LEU A 65 -0.61 -8.50 -5.31
N PRO A 66 0.19 -7.77 -4.52
CA PRO A 66 0.88 -8.37 -3.39
C PRO A 66 -0.16 -8.86 -2.38
N ALA A 67 -0.08 -10.15 -2.03
CA ALA A 67 -0.79 -10.68 -0.88
C ALA A 67 -0.24 -10.03 0.39
N LEU A 68 -1.12 -9.76 1.34
CA LEU A 68 -0.71 -9.27 2.65
C LEU A 68 -0.59 -10.45 3.59
N GLU A 69 0.55 -10.52 4.28
CA GLU A 69 0.87 -11.64 5.14
C GLU A 69 0.80 -11.23 6.60
N ILE A 70 0.17 -12.07 7.43
CA ILE A 70 0.11 -11.90 8.88
C ILE A 70 0.51 -13.23 9.50
N ASP A 71 1.58 -13.22 10.30
CA ASP A 71 1.94 -14.38 11.11
C ASP A 71 0.84 -14.65 12.14
N ILE A 72 0.28 -15.86 12.14
CA ILE A 72 -0.64 -16.32 13.19
C ILE A 72 -0.01 -17.40 14.06
N GLY A 73 1.29 -17.68 13.88
CA GLY A 73 2.07 -18.64 14.68
C GLY A 73 1.93 -18.48 16.19
N PRO A 74 1.94 -17.25 16.77
CA PRO A 74 1.73 -17.07 18.20
C PRO A 74 0.39 -17.63 18.72
N TRP A 75 -0.62 -17.77 17.85
CA TRP A 75 -1.95 -18.26 18.18
C TRP A 75 -2.07 -19.78 18.15
N LEU A 76 -1.07 -20.51 17.63
CA LEU A 76 -1.14 -21.96 17.46
C LEU A 76 -1.55 -22.73 18.73
N PRO A 77 -1.08 -22.39 19.95
CA PRO A 77 -1.52 -23.08 21.17
C PRO A 77 -3.03 -22.96 21.45
N PHE A 78 -3.68 -21.91 20.93
CA PHE A 78 -5.11 -21.65 21.07
C PHE A 78 -5.90 -22.25 19.91
N LEU A 79 -5.37 -22.14 18.69
CA LEU A 79 -6.03 -22.63 17.46
C LEU A 79 -6.05 -24.17 17.36
N CYS A 80 -5.14 -24.84 18.07
CA CYS A 80 -5.02 -26.30 18.04
C CYS A 80 -5.74 -26.99 19.20
N ASP A 81 -6.79 -26.38 19.78
CA ASP A 81 -7.51 -26.93 20.94
C ASP A 81 -8.64 -27.94 20.57
N GLY A 82 -8.92 -28.08 19.28
CA GLY A 82 -9.98 -28.96 18.75
C GLY A 82 -11.36 -28.31 18.63
N ASN A 83 -11.50 -27.02 18.98
CA ASN A 83 -12.72 -26.24 18.86
C ASN A 83 -12.78 -25.50 17.52
N SER A 84 -13.95 -24.92 17.24
CA SER A 84 -14.12 -24.02 16.09
C SER A 84 -13.66 -22.61 16.44
N HIS A 85 -12.86 -22.00 15.56
CA HIS A 85 -12.36 -20.63 15.69
C HIS A 85 -12.90 -19.74 14.57
N THR A 86 -13.03 -18.45 14.84
CA THR A 86 -13.48 -17.44 13.88
C THR A 86 -12.33 -16.54 13.46
N PHE A 87 -12.10 -16.46 12.15
CA PHE A 87 -11.18 -15.51 11.54
C PHE A 87 -12.00 -14.39 10.90
N GLU A 88 -11.79 -13.15 11.32
CA GLU A 88 -12.50 -11.98 10.80
C GLU A 88 -11.50 -11.01 10.15
N LEU A 89 -11.77 -10.61 8.91
CA LEU A 89 -11.03 -9.57 8.20
C LEU A 89 -11.80 -8.25 8.25
N LYS A 90 -11.14 -7.18 8.67
CA LYS A 90 -11.70 -5.82 8.64
C LYS A 90 -10.82 -4.91 7.81
N VAL A 91 -11.45 -4.04 7.04
CA VAL A 91 -10.76 -2.90 6.40
C VAL A 91 -11.31 -1.63 7.04
N VAL A 92 -10.41 -0.85 7.62
CA VAL A 92 -10.77 0.40 8.29
C VAL A 92 -10.04 1.59 7.69
N GLY A 93 -10.67 2.75 7.79
CA GLY A 93 -10.11 4.03 7.37
C GLY A 93 -9.92 4.97 8.56
N PHE A 94 -9.26 6.10 8.31
CA PHE A 94 -9.25 7.21 9.26
C PHE A 94 -10.52 8.05 9.10
N ASP A 95 -11.13 8.39 10.23
CA ASP A 95 -12.27 9.29 10.32
C ASP A 95 -12.14 10.12 11.59
N SER A 96 -11.95 11.43 11.46
CA SER A 96 -11.71 12.30 12.62
C SER A 96 -12.92 12.44 13.55
N GLY A 97 -14.13 12.15 13.06
CA GLY A 97 -15.38 12.21 13.82
C GLY A 97 -15.74 10.89 14.51
N ALA A 98 -15.07 9.79 14.19
CA ALA A 98 -15.36 8.48 14.76
C ALA A 98 -14.62 8.23 16.09
N ALA A 99 -15.19 7.36 16.94
CA ALA A 99 -14.53 6.93 18.16
C ALA A 99 -13.19 6.24 17.84
N GLY A 100 -12.12 6.65 18.52
CA GLY A 100 -10.75 6.16 18.23
C GLY A 100 -10.19 6.60 16.87
N LYS A 101 -10.87 7.51 16.17
CA LYS A 101 -10.54 8.00 14.82
C LYS A 101 -10.54 6.90 13.73
N ILE A 102 -11.27 5.82 13.96
CA ILE A 102 -11.41 4.68 13.04
C ILE A 102 -12.80 4.73 12.41
N GLY A 103 -12.83 4.88 11.09
CA GLY A 103 -14.04 4.92 10.30
C GLY A 103 -14.17 3.76 9.32
N THR A 104 -15.27 3.78 8.58
CA THR A 104 -15.52 2.87 7.46
C THR A 104 -14.66 3.25 6.24
N VAL A 105 -14.59 2.32 5.30
CA VAL A 105 -14.05 2.57 3.97
C VAL A 105 -15.19 2.80 2.98
N GLY A 106 -14.88 3.35 1.81
CA GLY A 106 -15.84 3.50 0.71
C GLY A 106 -16.41 2.15 0.23
N GLN A 107 -17.34 2.21 -0.74
CA GLN A 107 -18.31 1.13 -0.99
C GLN A 107 -17.79 -0.22 -1.50
N ASN A 108 -16.50 -0.42 -1.84
CA ASN A 108 -16.03 -1.66 -2.48
C ASN A 108 -14.60 -2.09 -2.06
N TRP A 109 -14.47 -2.89 -0.99
CA TRP A 109 -13.25 -3.64 -0.67
C TRP A 109 -13.52 -5.14 -0.74
N TYR A 110 -12.96 -5.79 -1.76
CA TYR A 110 -13.01 -7.25 -1.87
C TYR A 110 -11.82 -7.84 -1.13
N VAL A 111 -12.10 -8.64 -0.11
CA VAL A 111 -11.08 -9.31 0.69
C VAL A 111 -11.33 -10.81 0.66
N THR A 112 -10.24 -11.56 0.56
CA THR A 112 -10.22 -13.01 0.73
C THR A 112 -8.95 -13.36 1.52
N GLY A 113 -8.93 -14.54 2.12
CA GLY A 113 -7.81 -14.99 2.93
C GLY A 113 -7.54 -16.46 2.71
N ALA A 114 -6.27 -16.83 2.82
CA ALA A 114 -5.83 -18.21 2.88
C ALA A 114 -4.99 -18.38 4.15
N VAL A 115 -5.13 -19.54 4.80
CA VAL A 115 -4.32 -19.90 5.96
C VAL A 115 -3.35 -21.00 5.52
N PHE A 116 -2.06 -20.76 5.72
CA PHE A 116 -1.01 -21.73 5.44
C PHE A 116 -0.60 -22.41 6.75
N ILE A 117 -0.60 -23.74 6.74
CA ILE A 117 -0.35 -24.58 7.91
C ILE A 117 0.73 -25.61 7.62
N TRP A 118 1.54 -25.89 8.64
CA TRP A 118 2.54 -26.95 8.63
C TRP A 118 2.28 -27.89 9.78
N LEU A 119 2.23 -29.19 9.49
CA LEU A 119 1.95 -30.22 10.47
C LEU A 119 3.26 -30.76 11.04
N ASP A 120 3.25 -31.03 12.33
CA ASP A 120 4.33 -31.74 12.99
C ASP A 120 4.11 -33.25 12.82
N GLU A 121 4.98 -33.90 12.04
CA GLU A 121 4.84 -35.33 11.72
C GLU A 121 4.90 -36.25 12.96
N ASN A 122 5.51 -35.78 14.04
CA ASN A 122 5.74 -36.58 15.24
C ASN A 122 4.94 -36.10 16.45
N SER A 123 3.95 -35.22 16.26
CA SER A 123 3.04 -34.76 17.31
C SER A 123 1.59 -34.81 16.85
N ASN A 124 0.71 -35.29 17.72
CA ASN A 124 -0.73 -35.34 17.44
C ASN A 124 -1.42 -33.97 17.61
N GLN A 125 -0.85 -33.07 18.41
CA GLN A 125 -1.43 -31.77 18.73
C GLN A 125 -0.32 -30.78 19.07
N THR A 126 -0.36 -29.60 18.45
CA THR A 126 0.52 -28.49 18.82
C THR A 126 0.01 -27.87 20.12
N THR A 127 0.90 -27.75 21.12
CA THR A 127 0.59 -27.12 22.40
C THR A 127 1.57 -25.97 22.66
N GLY A 128 1.37 -25.21 23.72
CA GLY A 128 2.26 -24.10 24.04
C GLY A 128 1.90 -23.36 25.30
N THR A 129 2.54 -22.23 25.53
CA THR A 129 2.17 -21.29 26.59
C THR A 129 0.97 -20.45 26.19
N GLU A 130 0.40 -19.75 27.17
CA GLU A 130 -0.59 -18.71 26.91
C GLU A 130 -0.04 -17.62 25.98
N LEU A 131 -0.95 -17.03 25.19
CA LEU A 131 -0.68 -15.96 24.24
C LEU A 131 -0.51 -14.67 25.03
N LYS A 132 0.68 -14.08 24.92
CA LYS A 132 0.95 -12.72 25.40
C LYS A 132 0.72 -11.76 24.26
N SER A 133 -0.25 -10.87 24.40
CA SER A 133 -0.63 -9.92 23.36
C SER A 133 -0.56 -8.49 23.89
N THR A 134 0.14 -7.63 23.15
CA THR A 134 0.22 -6.18 23.35
C THR A 134 -0.23 -5.50 22.07
N THR A 135 -1.48 -5.05 22.06
CA THR A 135 -2.12 -4.43 20.89
C THR A 135 -2.62 -3.01 21.20
N PRO A 136 -1.72 -2.01 21.33
CA PRO A 136 -2.12 -0.62 21.47
C PRO A 136 -3.12 -0.18 20.39
N LEU A 137 -3.97 0.78 20.76
CA LEU A 137 -4.85 1.44 19.79
C LEU A 137 -4.01 2.19 18.75
N LEU A 138 -4.56 2.27 17.54
CA LEU A 138 -3.95 3.02 16.44
C LEU A 138 -3.87 4.51 16.81
N SER A 139 -2.68 5.10 16.70
CA SER A 139 -2.46 6.51 16.99
C SER A 139 -2.55 7.35 15.73
N PHE A 140 -3.21 8.51 15.83
CA PHE A 140 -3.32 9.46 14.73
C PHE A 140 -3.07 10.90 15.17
N ASP A 141 -2.22 11.59 14.43
CA ASP A 141 -2.08 13.05 14.44
C ASP A 141 -2.59 13.61 13.11
N PHE A 142 -3.55 14.53 13.18
CA PHE A 142 -4.26 15.06 12.03
C PHE A 142 -4.33 16.58 12.11
N GLN A 143 -3.79 17.26 11.08
CA GLN A 143 -3.65 18.71 11.01
C GLN A 143 -4.23 19.24 9.70
N PRO A 144 -5.52 19.62 9.66
CA PRO A 144 -6.15 20.26 8.50
C PRO A 144 -5.89 21.76 8.49
N GLN A 145 -5.81 22.35 7.29
CA GLN A 145 -5.69 23.78 7.04
C GLN A 145 -6.60 24.16 5.87
N VAL A 146 -7.44 25.16 6.08
CA VAL A 146 -8.33 25.73 5.05
C VAL A 146 -7.96 27.19 4.90
N THR A 147 -7.72 27.63 3.67
CA THR A 147 -7.63 29.06 3.37
C THR A 147 -8.87 29.51 2.63
N SER A 148 -9.29 30.75 2.85
CA SER A 148 -10.46 31.33 2.19
C SER A 148 -10.08 32.68 1.58
N SER A 149 -10.58 32.93 0.37
CA SER A 149 -10.48 34.20 -0.33
C SER A 149 -11.89 34.75 -0.58
N ASN A 150 -12.15 36.01 -0.22
CA ASN A 150 -13.46 36.67 -0.43
C ASN A 150 -14.67 35.87 0.10
N GLY A 151 -14.52 35.23 1.28
CA GLY A 151 -15.59 34.46 1.91
C GLY A 151 -15.84 33.06 1.31
N THR A 152 -15.06 32.65 0.30
CA THR A 152 -15.12 31.32 -0.30
C THR A 152 -13.83 30.57 0.00
N ASN A 153 -13.92 29.28 0.33
CA ASN A 153 -12.73 28.45 0.53
C ASN A 153 -11.92 28.37 -0.77
N SER A 154 -10.63 28.64 -0.69
CA SER A 154 -9.69 28.65 -1.82
C SER A 154 -8.77 27.45 -1.83
N THR A 155 -8.24 27.02 -0.68
CA THR A 155 -7.36 25.85 -0.60
C THR A 155 -7.68 24.99 0.62
N PHE A 156 -7.40 23.69 0.48
CA PHE A 156 -7.46 22.71 1.56
C PHE A 156 -6.15 21.92 1.57
N TYR A 157 -5.49 21.93 2.71
CA TYR A 157 -4.27 21.20 2.97
C TYR A 157 -4.47 20.36 4.23
N PHE A 158 -3.82 19.19 4.29
CA PHE A 158 -3.81 18.42 5.51
C PHE A 158 -2.53 17.61 5.68
N GLN A 159 -2.22 17.29 6.93
CA GLN A 159 -1.25 16.28 7.33
C GLN A 159 -1.94 15.23 8.18
N LEU A 160 -1.65 13.96 7.93
CA LEU A 160 -2.12 12.81 8.71
C LEU A 160 -0.96 11.87 8.97
N LEU A 161 -0.57 11.74 10.23
CA LEU A 161 0.38 10.72 10.70
C LEU A 161 -0.40 9.62 11.40
N ALA A 162 -0.27 8.38 10.93
CA ALA A 162 -0.78 7.18 11.58
C ALA A 162 0.39 6.33 12.09
N GLN A 163 0.28 5.78 13.30
CA GLN A 163 1.30 4.93 13.90
C GLN A 163 0.67 3.76 14.67
N ARG A 164 1.18 2.55 14.44
CA ARG A 164 0.78 1.34 15.15
C ARG A 164 1.98 0.47 15.50
N THR A 165 1.93 -0.11 16.69
CA THR A 165 2.80 -1.19 17.11
C THR A 165 1.96 -2.34 17.63
N LEU A 166 2.36 -3.58 17.33
CA LEU A 166 1.75 -4.80 17.86
C LEU A 166 2.86 -5.76 18.29
N SER A 167 2.64 -6.49 19.39
CA SER A 167 3.52 -7.57 19.82
C SER A 167 2.68 -8.75 20.32
N LEU A 168 2.78 -9.89 19.66
CA LEU A 168 2.10 -11.13 20.01
C LEU A 168 3.17 -12.21 20.22
N SER A 169 3.06 -13.01 21.27
CA SER A 169 4.04 -14.05 21.53
C SER A 169 3.48 -15.24 22.29
N SER A 170 4.00 -16.41 21.96
CA SER A 170 3.81 -17.64 22.72
C SER A 170 5.00 -18.57 22.50
N THR A 171 5.20 -19.52 23.41
CA THR A 171 6.12 -20.64 23.18
C THR A 171 5.30 -21.81 22.65
N ILE A 172 5.68 -22.32 21.48
CA ILE A 172 5.07 -23.47 20.81
C ILE A 172 5.92 -24.71 21.11
N TYR A 173 5.29 -25.78 21.57
CA TYR A 173 5.93 -27.07 21.77
C TYR A 173 5.71 -27.97 20.55
N THR A 174 6.82 -28.34 19.91
CA THR A 174 6.85 -29.27 18.77
C THR A 174 7.69 -30.49 19.13
N SER A 175 7.62 -31.55 18.33
CA SER A 175 8.47 -32.72 18.42
C SER A 175 9.97 -32.39 18.33
N SER A 176 10.31 -31.32 17.59
CA SER A 176 11.67 -30.78 17.49
C SER A 176 12.11 -29.94 18.70
N GLY A 177 11.23 -29.72 19.67
CA GLY A 177 11.46 -28.92 20.87
C GLY A 177 10.56 -27.69 20.97
N ALA A 178 10.81 -26.91 22.03
CA ALA A 178 10.12 -25.64 22.28
C ALA A 178 10.66 -24.54 21.36
N LYS A 179 9.75 -23.81 20.70
CA LYS A 179 10.05 -22.67 19.83
C LYS A 179 9.34 -21.44 20.37
N ASN A 180 10.06 -20.36 20.62
CA ASN A 180 9.43 -19.08 20.91
C ASN A 180 8.98 -18.49 19.59
N ASN A 181 7.70 -18.20 19.46
CA ASN A 181 7.16 -17.46 18.32
C ASN A 181 6.76 -16.08 18.82
N ILE A 182 7.32 -15.05 18.19
CA ILE A 182 7.04 -13.66 18.53
C ILE A 182 6.71 -12.97 17.23
N GLN A 183 5.57 -12.32 17.12
CA GLN A 183 5.26 -11.41 16.04
C GLN A 183 5.36 -10.00 16.58
N ASN A 184 6.30 -9.22 16.04
CA ASN A 184 6.32 -7.79 16.24
C ASN A 184 6.07 -7.09 14.93
N MET A 185 5.25 -6.04 14.98
CA MET A 185 5.00 -5.21 13.83
C MET A 185 5.00 -3.74 14.25
N THR A 186 5.68 -2.92 13.46
CA THR A 186 5.68 -1.46 13.59
C THR A 186 5.40 -0.86 12.23
N VAL A 187 4.36 -0.04 12.13
CA VAL A 187 3.95 0.61 10.90
C VAL A 187 3.66 2.09 11.13
N SER A 188 4.07 2.92 10.18
CA SER A 188 3.88 4.38 10.21
C SER A 188 3.60 4.93 8.82
N ALA A 189 2.65 5.84 8.72
CA ALA A 189 2.13 6.34 7.47
C ALA A 189 1.95 7.83 7.63
N TYR A 190 2.57 8.59 6.74
CA TYR A 190 2.44 10.02 6.66
C TYR A 190 1.73 10.36 5.36
N ASN A 191 0.61 11.06 5.44
CA ASN A 191 -0.14 11.54 4.29
C ASN A 191 -0.22 13.07 4.35
N GLN A 192 0.25 13.71 3.32
CA GLN A 192 0.10 15.11 3.00
C GLN A 192 -0.74 15.23 1.73
N SER A 193 -1.30 16.40 1.44
CA SER A 193 -2.14 16.62 0.24
C SER A 193 -1.53 16.13 -1.09
N LEU A 194 -0.20 16.13 -1.20
CA LEU A 194 0.54 15.76 -2.41
C LEU A 194 1.56 14.62 -2.21
N SER A 195 1.74 14.15 -0.98
CA SER A 195 2.74 13.13 -0.66
C SER A 195 2.17 12.10 0.31
N MET A 196 2.57 10.85 0.16
CA MET A 196 2.30 9.80 1.13
C MET A 196 3.55 8.94 1.28
N ASN A 197 3.85 8.53 2.50
CA ASN A 197 4.87 7.52 2.76
C ASN A 197 4.35 6.56 3.82
N SER A 198 4.13 5.31 3.42
CA SER A 198 3.85 4.21 4.36
C SER A 198 5.09 3.36 4.49
N GLN A 199 5.51 3.10 5.72
CA GLN A 199 6.67 2.29 6.02
C GLN A 199 6.36 1.36 7.18
N GLY A 200 6.99 0.19 7.18
CA GLY A 200 6.74 -0.82 8.17
C GLY A 200 7.88 -1.81 8.32
N SER A 201 7.83 -2.51 9.44
CA SER A 201 8.71 -3.63 9.72
C SER A 201 7.96 -4.73 10.47
N PHE A 202 8.33 -5.96 10.15
CA PHE A 202 7.86 -7.16 10.79
C PHE A 202 9.08 -8.00 11.24
N SER A 203 9.06 -8.47 12.48
CA SER A 203 10.13 -9.30 13.04
C SER A 203 9.59 -10.48 13.83
N ASP A 204 10.40 -11.54 13.86
CA ASP A 204 10.19 -12.71 14.70
C ASP A 204 11.26 -12.83 15.80
N SER A 205 11.07 -13.77 16.72
CA SER A 205 11.96 -14.23 17.79
C SER A 205 13.44 -14.29 17.44
N SER A 206 13.79 -14.51 16.16
CA SER A 206 15.16 -14.66 15.68
C SER A 206 15.77 -13.39 15.07
N SER A 207 14.99 -12.51 14.43
CA SER A 207 15.50 -11.35 13.67
C SER A 207 14.40 -10.51 13.01
N LEU A 208 14.76 -9.31 12.53
CA LEU A 208 13.94 -8.57 11.56
C LEU A 208 13.73 -9.41 10.31
N LEU A 209 12.47 -9.70 9.99
CA LEU A 209 12.12 -10.50 8.82
C LEU A 209 11.95 -9.60 7.61
N THR A 210 11.07 -8.60 7.68
CA THR A 210 10.75 -7.74 6.53
C THR A 210 10.64 -6.29 6.91
N SER A 211 11.07 -5.43 6.00
CA SER A 211 10.89 -3.98 6.04
C SER A 211 10.44 -3.49 4.68
N TYR A 212 9.56 -2.49 4.69
CA TYR A 212 9.06 -1.90 3.46
C TYR A 212 8.85 -0.38 3.58
N SER A 213 8.89 0.31 2.45
CA SER A 213 8.58 1.73 2.32
C SER A 213 7.95 2.03 0.95
N TYR A 214 6.85 2.78 0.98
CA TYR A 214 6.02 3.12 -0.16
C TYR A 214 5.86 4.65 -0.29
N PRO A 215 6.92 5.38 -0.67
CA PRO A 215 6.81 6.80 -0.94
C PRO A 215 6.05 7.03 -2.24
N ILE A 216 5.12 7.97 -2.23
CA ILE A 216 4.36 8.44 -3.40
C ILE A 216 4.23 9.96 -3.31
N ASN A 217 4.53 10.64 -4.39
CA ASN A 217 4.12 12.00 -4.65
C ASN A 217 3.14 11.99 -5.82
N LEU A 218 2.00 12.66 -5.65
CA LEU A 218 0.93 12.66 -6.64
C LEU A 218 0.30 14.05 -6.70
N TYR A 219 0.28 14.61 -7.90
CA TYR A 219 -0.42 15.84 -8.23
C TYR A 219 -1.39 15.56 -9.37
N SER A 220 -2.62 16.07 -9.26
CA SER A 220 -3.61 15.99 -10.34
C SER A 220 -4.44 17.27 -10.40
N ALA A 221 -4.60 17.84 -11.58
CA ALA A 221 -5.41 19.02 -11.84
C ALA A 221 -6.47 18.72 -12.90
N TYR A 222 -7.74 18.97 -12.58
CA TYR A 222 -8.88 18.68 -13.46
C TYR A 222 -9.48 19.97 -14.00
N VAL A 223 -9.79 19.99 -15.29
CA VAL A 223 -10.63 21.01 -15.93
C VAL A 223 -11.85 20.31 -16.48
N ILE A 224 -13.02 20.63 -15.95
CA ILE A 224 -14.28 20.00 -16.36
C ILE A 224 -15.02 20.93 -17.31
N ALA A 225 -15.28 20.42 -18.51
CA ALA A 225 -16.03 21.14 -19.52
C ALA A 225 -17.49 21.35 -19.09
N PRO A 226 -18.10 22.52 -19.34
CA PRO A 226 -19.49 22.80 -18.98
C PRO A 226 -20.50 22.14 -19.93
N SER A 227 -20.06 21.60 -21.07
CA SER A 227 -20.91 20.93 -22.04
C SER A 227 -20.22 19.72 -22.67
N SER A 228 -21.02 18.78 -23.18
CA SER A 228 -20.53 17.55 -23.85
C SER A 228 -19.80 17.81 -25.18
N SER A 229 -19.88 19.02 -25.71
CA SER A 229 -19.22 19.45 -26.96
C SER A 229 -17.78 19.93 -26.76
N THR A 230 -17.34 20.17 -25.53
CA THR A 230 -15.96 20.59 -25.20
C THR A 230 -15.26 19.50 -24.39
N LEU A 231 -13.92 19.46 -24.50
CA LEU A 231 -13.12 18.46 -23.81
C LEU A 231 -12.89 18.88 -22.36
N SER A 232 -13.13 17.95 -21.43
CA SER A 232 -12.54 17.98 -20.10
C SER A 232 -11.09 17.50 -20.18
N SER A 233 -10.28 17.85 -19.18
CA SER A 233 -8.89 17.41 -19.11
C SER A 233 -8.44 17.10 -17.68
N VAL A 234 -7.45 16.23 -17.58
CA VAL A 234 -6.70 15.97 -16.35
C VAL A 234 -5.22 16.02 -16.67
N PHE A 235 -4.48 16.77 -15.87
CA PHE A 235 -3.03 16.79 -15.87
C PHE A 235 -2.53 16.12 -14.60
N THR A 236 -1.61 15.18 -14.73
CA THR A 236 -1.12 14.40 -13.58
C THR A 236 0.39 14.28 -13.60
N LEU A 237 0.99 14.47 -12.43
CA LEU A 237 2.39 14.14 -12.16
C LEU A 237 2.42 13.10 -11.03
N ILE A 238 3.24 12.07 -11.20
CA ILE A 238 3.42 11.03 -10.20
C ILE A 238 4.87 10.61 -10.07
N ASP A 239 5.36 10.46 -8.85
CA ASP A 239 6.64 9.82 -8.55
C ASP A 239 6.46 8.92 -7.34
N ARG A 240 6.62 7.62 -7.51
CA ARG A 240 6.39 6.64 -6.45
C ARG A 240 7.40 5.51 -6.47
N SER A 241 7.61 4.90 -5.31
CA SER A 241 8.42 3.69 -5.19
C SER A 241 7.73 2.60 -4.38
N PHE A 242 8.11 1.37 -4.67
CA PHE A 242 7.93 0.23 -3.79
C PHE A 242 9.32 -0.28 -3.41
N VAL A 243 9.63 -0.22 -2.12
CA VAL A 243 10.90 -0.67 -1.57
C VAL A 243 10.60 -1.72 -0.51
N MET A 244 11.17 -2.90 -0.69
CA MET A 244 11.04 -4.02 0.25
C MET A 244 12.41 -4.66 0.43
N LYS A 245 12.74 -4.97 1.68
CA LYS A 245 13.92 -5.77 2.03
C LYS A 245 13.54 -6.73 3.14
N GLY A 246 13.84 -8.00 2.97
CA GLY A 246 13.56 -8.99 3.99
C GLY A 246 13.41 -10.41 3.49
N ARG A 247 12.72 -11.22 4.29
CA ARG A 247 12.35 -12.59 4.01
C ARG A 247 10.83 -12.65 3.91
N ASP A 248 10.32 -13.04 2.75
CA ASP A 248 8.92 -13.41 2.59
C ASP A 248 8.50 -14.39 3.70
N ILE A 249 7.38 -14.12 4.40
CA ILE A 249 7.07 -14.86 5.63
C ILE A 249 6.78 -16.32 5.32
N LEU A 250 6.10 -16.56 4.20
CA LEU A 250 5.71 -17.88 3.74
C LEU A 250 6.94 -18.71 3.39
N SER A 251 7.87 -18.10 2.66
CA SER A 251 9.16 -18.70 2.34
C SER A 251 9.98 -18.98 3.61
N TYR A 252 9.90 -18.10 4.62
CA TYR A 252 10.61 -18.27 5.89
C TYR A 252 10.05 -19.44 6.69
N LEU A 253 8.73 -19.52 6.80
CA LEU A 253 8.05 -20.59 7.52
C LEU A 253 8.17 -21.96 6.81
N THR A 254 8.40 -21.97 5.49
CA THR A 254 8.64 -23.20 4.70
C THR A 254 10.10 -23.62 4.64
N GLY A 255 11.03 -22.84 5.20
CA GLY A 255 12.46 -23.14 5.19
C GLY A 255 13.14 -22.96 3.83
N THR A 256 12.48 -22.34 2.86
CA THR A 256 13.05 -22.00 1.54
C THR A 256 13.61 -20.57 1.50
N SER A 257 13.45 -19.82 2.58
CA SER A 257 13.76 -18.39 2.59
C SER A 257 15.23 -18.06 2.53
N THR A 258 15.54 -17.13 1.64
CA THR A 258 16.72 -16.31 1.74
C THR A 258 16.33 -14.84 1.75
N GLU A 259 17.26 -13.97 2.13
CA GLU A 259 17.02 -12.53 2.08
C GLU A 259 16.82 -12.06 0.65
N GLU A 260 15.79 -11.25 0.46
CA GLU A 260 15.44 -10.60 -0.80
C GLU A 260 15.37 -9.08 -0.62
N ALA A 261 15.60 -8.37 -1.71
CA ALA A 261 15.39 -6.96 -1.83
C ALA A 261 14.76 -6.65 -3.19
N LEU A 262 13.66 -5.91 -3.15
CA LEU A 262 12.99 -5.38 -4.33
C LEU A 262 12.91 -3.87 -4.19
N GLN A 263 13.43 -3.17 -5.18
CA GLN A 263 13.30 -1.73 -5.30
C GLN A 263 12.73 -1.42 -6.67
N THR A 264 11.60 -0.72 -6.72
CA THR A 264 11.06 -0.19 -7.98
C THR A 264 10.63 1.25 -7.79
N ARG A 265 10.93 2.09 -8.78
CA ARG A 265 10.45 3.48 -8.87
C ARG A 265 9.70 3.66 -10.16
N GLN A 266 8.59 4.38 -10.12
CA GLN A 266 7.77 4.73 -11.27
C GLN A 266 7.49 6.23 -11.24
N LEU A 267 7.97 6.92 -12.27
CA LEU A 267 7.76 8.34 -12.53
C LEU A 267 6.83 8.46 -13.73
N GLY A 268 5.87 9.37 -13.68
CA GLY A 268 4.95 9.60 -14.78
C GLY A 268 4.45 11.03 -14.89
N SER A 269 4.14 11.44 -16.11
CA SER A 269 3.44 12.68 -16.44
C SER A 269 2.43 12.38 -17.53
N SER A 270 1.21 12.90 -17.39
CA SER A 270 0.14 12.71 -18.37
C SER A 270 -0.73 13.95 -18.50
N MET A 271 -1.24 14.15 -19.71
CA MET A 271 -2.34 15.05 -20.00
C MET A 271 -3.37 14.24 -20.79
N TYR A 272 -4.56 14.07 -20.23
CA TYR A 272 -5.61 13.25 -20.81
C TYR A 272 -6.88 14.07 -21.02
N TYR A 273 -7.51 13.91 -22.19
CA TYR A 273 -8.74 14.62 -22.55
C TYR A 273 -9.92 13.66 -22.73
N TRP A 274 -11.12 14.07 -22.34
CA TRP A 274 -12.34 13.29 -22.56
C TRP A 274 -13.58 14.18 -22.73
N ASN A 275 -14.66 13.61 -23.26
CA ASN A 275 -16.01 14.17 -23.18
C ASN A 275 -17.04 13.03 -23.06
N GLU A 276 -18.33 13.34 -22.95
CA GLU A 276 -19.39 12.31 -22.75
C GLU A 276 -19.54 11.32 -23.94
N THR A 277 -19.01 11.66 -25.11
CA THR A 277 -19.07 10.82 -26.33
C THR A 277 -17.76 10.08 -26.63
N ILE A 278 -16.65 10.49 -26.02
CA ILE A 278 -15.30 9.99 -26.25
C ILE A 278 -14.85 9.28 -24.97
N VAL A 279 -14.97 7.95 -24.98
CA VAL A 279 -14.57 7.06 -23.88
C VAL A 279 -13.12 6.58 -24.04
N GLU A 280 -12.54 6.79 -25.22
CA GLU A 280 -11.16 6.43 -25.59
C GLU A 280 -10.31 7.68 -25.75
N GLY A 281 -8.99 7.58 -25.54
CA GLY A 281 -8.09 8.74 -25.55
C GLY A 281 -8.11 9.53 -26.86
N THR A 282 -7.80 10.83 -26.79
CA THR A 282 -7.72 11.72 -27.96
C THR A 282 -6.32 11.74 -28.58
N VAL A 283 -6.19 12.24 -29.81
CA VAL A 283 -4.87 12.49 -30.44
C VAL A 283 -4.04 13.55 -29.71
N ALA A 284 -4.65 14.34 -28.82
CA ALA A 284 -3.98 15.36 -28.02
C ALA A 284 -3.45 14.81 -26.69
N ASP A 285 -3.80 13.56 -26.33
CA ASP A 285 -3.35 12.95 -25.09
C ASP A 285 -1.83 12.75 -25.12
N THR A 286 -1.20 12.99 -23.99
CA THR A 286 0.23 12.72 -23.81
C THR A 286 0.43 11.88 -22.57
N GLY A 287 1.38 10.95 -22.64
CA GLY A 287 1.78 10.10 -21.51
C GLY A 287 3.27 9.84 -21.57
N VAL A 288 3.95 9.99 -20.43
CA VAL A 288 5.34 9.57 -20.29
C VAL A 288 5.44 8.85 -18.96
N THR A 289 5.91 7.61 -18.99
CA THR A 289 6.16 6.80 -17.80
C THR A 289 7.56 6.21 -17.88
N GLU A 290 8.30 6.32 -16.78
CA GLU A 290 9.63 5.74 -16.63
C GLU A 290 9.65 4.88 -15.37
N GLN A 291 10.13 3.65 -15.52
CA GLN A 291 10.17 2.67 -14.44
C GLN A 291 11.55 2.04 -14.33
N TRP A 292 12.03 1.97 -13.10
CA TRP A 292 13.21 1.23 -12.70
C TRP A 292 12.77 0.10 -11.78
N LEU A 293 13.25 -1.11 -12.03
CA LEU A 293 13.08 -2.27 -11.18
C LEU A 293 14.46 -2.89 -10.93
N SER A 294 14.77 -3.15 -9.67
CA SER A 294 15.95 -3.91 -9.25
C SER A 294 15.55 -4.92 -8.19
N TYR A 295 15.84 -6.17 -8.45
CA TYR A 295 15.64 -7.30 -7.55
C TYR A 295 16.99 -7.96 -7.25
N SER A 296 17.19 -8.35 -6.00
CA SER A 296 18.23 -9.26 -5.58
C SER A 296 17.69 -10.22 -4.53
N GLY A 297 18.01 -11.49 -4.63
CA GLY A 297 17.67 -12.52 -3.65
C GLY A 297 18.42 -13.80 -3.92
N ASN A 298 18.20 -14.83 -3.11
CA ASN A 298 18.57 -16.18 -3.52
C ASN A 298 17.29 -17.00 -3.74
N PRO A 299 17.10 -17.54 -4.95
CA PRO A 299 15.92 -18.34 -5.23
C PRO A 299 15.92 -19.62 -4.40
N GLY A 300 14.72 -20.10 -4.05
CA GLY A 300 14.53 -21.41 -3.43
C GLY A 300 14.73 -22.60 -4.39
N PHE A 301 14.99 -22.35 -5.68
CA PHE A 301 15.21 -23.36 -6.72
C PHE A 301 16.48 -23.07 -7.51
N GLU A 302 17.12 -24.13 -8.03
CA GLU A 302 18.48 -24.12 -8.59
C GLU A 302 18.67 -23.08 -9.71
N ASP A 303 17.65 -22.87 -10.55
CA ASP A 303 17.68 -22.00 -11.74
C ASP A 303 16.99 -20.64 -11.54
N GLY A 304 16.70 -20.23 -10.31
CA GLY A 304 15.99 -18.96 -10.10
C GLY A 304 16.86 -17.72 -10.30
N PRO A 305 16.25 -16.57 -10.62
CA PRO A 305 16.99 -15.34 -10.77
C PRO A 305 17.54 -14.90 -9.41
N LYS A 306 18.86 -14.69 -9.33
CA LYS A 306 19.49 -14.10 -8.13
C LYS A 306 19.45 -12.59 -8.15
N ASN A 307 19.69 -12.02 -9.32
CA ASN A 307 19.66 -10.58 -9.54
C ASN A 307 18.96 -10.33 -10.86
N PHE A 308 18.11 -9.31 -10.88
CA PHE A 308 17.44 -8.88 -12.08
C PHE A 308 17.20 -7.39 -12.01
N SER A 309 17.36 -6.69 -13.12
CA SER A 309 16.93 -5.32 -13.26
C SER A 309 16.28 -5.06 -14.60
N ARG A 310 15.36 -4.10 -14.61
CA ARG A 310 14.72 -3.58 -15.81
C ARG A 310 14.57 -2.07 -15.70
N HIS A 311 14.98 -1.37 -16.75
CA HIS A 311 14.73 0.06 -16.93
C HIS A 311 13.94 0.26 -18.21
N SER A 312 12.70 0.70 -18.05
CA SER A 312 11.76 0.92 -19.15
C SER A 312 11.27 2.36 -19.15
N ARG A 313 11.12 2.94 -20.34
CA ARG A 313 10.51 4.25 -20.54
C ARG A 313 9.57 4.22 -21.72
N GLU A 314 8.39 4.75 -21.53
CA GLU A 314 7.43 4.98 -22.60
C GLU A 314 7.21 6.47 -22.84
N VAL A 315 6.86 6.80 -24.08
CA VAL A 315 6.38 8.11 -24.50
C VAL A 315 5.23 7.89 -25.48
N ASN A 316 4.06 8.43 -25.14
CA ASN A 316 2.85 8.44 -25.96
C ASN A 316 2.50 7.05 -26.52
N ASN A 317 2.34 6.08 -25.63
CA ASN A 317 1.99 4.69 -25.93
C ASN A 317 3.11 3.90 -26.65
N SER A 318 4.31 4.46 -26.79
CA SER A 318 5.45 3.78 -27.42
C SER A 318 6.56 3.55 -26.41
N LEU A 319 7.02 2.31 -26.31
CA LEU A 319 8.18 1.97 -25.48
C LEU A 319 9.46 2.47 -26.18
N VAL A 320 10.09 3.51 -25.63
CA VAL A 320 11.29 4.16 -26.19
C VAL A 320 12.59 3.66 -25.56
N LEU A 321 12.48 3.02 -24.40
CA LEU A 321 13.58 2.36 -23.71
C LEU A 321 13.05 1.08 -23.06
N ASP A 322 13.78 -0.01 -23.25
CA ASP A 322 13.57 -1.25 -22.50
C ASP A 322 14.91 -1.97 -22.39
N LYS A 323 15.48 -1.98 -21.18
CA LYS A 323 16.77 -2.60 -20.91
C LYS A 323 16.63 -3.52 -19.70
N GLU A 324 16.95 -4.78 -19.91
CA GLU A 324 17.00 -5.80 -18.87
C GLU A 324 18.45 -6.23 -18.65
N ASP A 325 18.81 -6.58 -17.41
CA ASP A 325 20.11 -7.14 -17.06
C ASP A 325 19.95 -8.14 -15.90
N TRP A 326 20.76 -9.20 -15.90
CA TRP A 326 20.84 -10.20 -14.82
C TRP A 326 21.72 -9.71 -13.66
N ARG A 327 21.59 -8.43 -13.34
CA ARG A 327 22.35 -7.70 -12.33
C ARG A 327 21.42 -6.72 -11.64
N VAL A 328 21.77 -6.34 -10.43
CA VAL A 328 21.10 -5.22 -9.75
C VAL A 328 21.44 -3.91 -10.45
N MET A 329 20.53 -2.96 -10.37
CA MET A 329 20.78 -1.59 -10.79
C MET A 329 20.52 -0.61 -9.66
N ALA A 330 21.15 0.56 -9.72
CA ALA A 330 20.78 1.65 -8.84
C ALA A 330 19.39 2.16 -9.24
N VAL A 331 18.43 2.07 -8.32
CA VAL A 331 17.11 2.66 -8.51
C VAL A 331 17.13 4.06 -7.87
N PRO A 332 16.86 5.11 -8.64
CA PRO A 332 16.81 6.48 -8.12
C PRO A 332 15.78 6.62 -6.99
N ASN A 333 16.04 7.51 -6.02
CA ASN A 333 15.07 7.80 -4.94
C ASN A 333 13.83 8.52 -5.49
N THR A 334 12.67 8.31 -4.88
CA THR A 334 11.49 9.16 -5.08
C THR A 334 11.80 10.57 -4.59
N ILE A 335 11.50 11.57 -5.43
CA ILE A 335 11.73 12.98 -5.13
C ILE A 335 10.41 13.74 -5.11
N PRO A 336 10.33 14.88 -4.39
CA PRO A 336 9.19 15.78 -4.49
C PRO A 336 8.92 16.17 -5.95
N LEU A 337 7.64 16.32 -6.29
CA LEU A 337 7.23 16.80 -7.60
C LEU A 337 7.68 18.25 -7.81
N PRO A 338 7.91 18.69 -9.06
CA PRO A 338 8.17 20.08 -9.35
C PRO A 338 6.96 20.94 -8.95
N PHE A 339 7.22 22.20 -8.59
CA PHE A 339 6.15 23.17 -8.32
C PHE A 339 5.27 23.34 -9.55
N VAL A 340 3.95 23.27 -9.35
CA VAL A 340 2.94 23.53 -10.39
C VAL A 340 2.13 24.76 -9.96
N ASP A 341 1.94 25.72 -10.87
CA ASP A 341 1.14 26.91 -10.60
C ASP A 341 -0.27 26.52 -10.07
N GLY A 342 -0.61 27.03 -8.90
CA GLY A 342 -1.85 26.67 -8.18
C GLY A 342 -1.64 25.74 -6.97
N GLU A 343 -0.41 25.26 -6.70
CA GLU A 343 -0.10 24.63 -5.42
C GLU A 343 -0.21 25.63 -4.26
N PRO A 344 -0.83 25.26 -3.12
CA PRO A 344 -0.76 26.08 -1.92
C PRO A 344 0.70 26.20 -1.47
N VAL A 345 1.21 27.44 -1.40
CA VAL A 345 2.49 27.73 -0.76
C VAL A 345 2.31 27.51 0.75
N VAL A 346 2.96 26.48 1.29
CA VAL A 346 2.94 26.15 2.73
C VAL A 346 4.03 26.92 3.46
#